data_AF-A0A060CFW8-F1
#
_entry.id   AF-A0A060CFW8-F1
#
_cell.length_a   1.000
_cell.length_b   1.000
_cell.length_c   1.000
_cell.angle_alpha   90.00
_cell.angle_beta   90.00
_cell.angle_gamma   90.00
#
_symmetry.space_group_name_H-M   'P 1'
#
loop_
_entity.id
_entity.type
_entity.pdbx_description
1 polymer ?
#
loop_
_entity_poly.entity_id
_entity_poly.type
_entity_poly.pdbx_seq_one_letter_code
_entity_poly.pdbx_strand_id
1 'polypeptide(L)'
;QWPQEASEQWTIEYKRMVDHLRDHPSIVVWTVFNEAWGQHDTLAMGKMAAAYDSTRHINIASGGNFWESGDIADAHTYPHPGFPLKDERMKNYVKVVGEFGGHGWPVPGHIWNKETKNWGYGGLPKTFEEWKERYSRSIDILGDLRLKGISAGVYTQTSDVEGEI
;
A
#
# COMPACT_ATOMS: atom_id res chain seq x y z
N GLN A 1 16.21 20.27 -1.04
CA GLN A 1 16.67 19.39 0.05
C GLN A 1 15.56 19.31 1.08
N TRP A 2 15.30 18.12 1.62
CA TRP A 2 14.35 17.96 2.71
C TRP A 2 14.88 18.66 3.98
N PRO A 3 14.04 19.31 4.81
CA PRO A 3 14.52 19.96 6.03
C PRO A 3 15.14 18.94 6.99
N GLN A 4 16.34 19.23 7.50
CA GLN A 4 17.07 18.31 8.38
C GLN A 4 16.26 17.99 9.65
N GLU A 5 15.70 19.02 10.31
CA GLU A 5 14.86 18.86 11.50
C GLU A 5 13.65 17.94 11.24
N ALA A 6 13.04 18.04 10.06
CA ALA A 6 11.92 17.18 9.68
C ALA A 6 12.37 15.72 9.47
N SER A 7 13.57 15.49 8.91
CA SER A 7 14.13 14.14 8.77
C SER A 7 14.49 13.53 10.13
N GLU A 8 15.04 14.32 11.04
CA GLU A 8 15.36 13.90 12.41
C GLU A 8 14.09 13.54 13.18
N GLN A 9 13.06 14.37 13.11
CA GLN A 9 11.77 14.10 13.75
C GLN A 9 11.10 12.85 13.18
N TRP A 10 11.07 12.70 11.85
CA TRP A 10 10.54 11.50 11.19
C TRP A 10 11.28 10.23 11.66
N THR A 11 12.61 10.30 11.75
CA THR A 11 13.44 9.18 12.22
C THR A 11 13.13 8.82 13.67
N ILE A 12 12.90 9.81 14.54
CA ILE A 12 12.49 9.59 15.95
C ILE A 12 11.15 8.86 16.00
N GLU A 13 10.16 9.30 15.23
CA GLU A 13 8.82 8.70 15.20
C GLU A 13 8.85 7.27 14.65
N TYR A 14 9.58 7.03 13.56
CA TYR A 14 9.78 5.69 13.01
C TYR A 14 10.38 4.73 14.03
N LYS A 15 11.47 5.14 14.70
CA LYS A 15 12.13 4.31 15.71
C LYS A 15 11.23 4.02 16.90
N ARG A 16 10.47 5.01 17.37
CA ARG A 16 9.49 4.83 18.46
C ARG A 16 8.39 3.85 18.08
N MET A 17 7.89 3.91 16.84
CA MET A 17 6.94 2.92 16.34
C MET A 17 7.54 1.51 16.38
N VAL A 18 8.75 1.34 15.84
CA VAL A 18 9.43 0.04 15.85
C VAL A 18 9.68 -0.45 17.28
N ASP A 19 10.20 0.39 18.18
CA ASP A 19 10.45 0.00 19.57
C ASP A 19 9.18 -0.42 20.32
N HIS A 20 8.05 0.25 20.03
CA HIS A 20 6.77 -0.09 20.64
C HIS A 20 6.20 -1.43 20.13
N LEU A 21 6.54 -1.82 18.91
CA LEU A 21 5.83 -2.87 18.18
C LEU A 21 6.68 -4.09 17.81
N ARG A 22 8.02 -4.00 17.86
CA ARG A 22 8.96 -5.05 17.40
C ARG A 22 8.83 -6.39 18.13
N ASP A 23 8.31 -6.38 19.35
CA ASP A 23 8.12 -7.61 20.15
C ASP A 23 6.83 -8.36 19.77
N HIS A 24 6.00 -7.81 18.88
CA HIS A 24 4.81 -8.48 18.37
C HIS A 24 5.16 -9.36 17.15
N PRO A 25 5.03 -10.70 17.24
CA PRO A 25 5.37 -11.60 16.14
C PRO A 25 4.39 -11.51 14.97
N SER A 26 3.20 -10.94 15.17
CA SER A 26 2.22 -10.68 14.11
C SER A 26 2.61 -9.52 13.19
N ILE A 27 3.63 -8.73 13.55
CA ILE A 27 4.14 -7.64 12.72
C ILE A 27 5.39 -8.15 12.00
N VAL A 28 5.27 -8.26 10.68
CA VAL A 28 6.25 -8.94 9.82
C VAL A 28 6.96 -8.01 8.82
N VAL A 29 6.43 -6.80 8.61
CA VAL A 29 6.94 -5.82 7.64
C VAL A 29 6.87 -4.42 8.25
N TRP A 30 7.91 -3.61 8.02
CA TRP A 30 7.88 -2.17 8.23
C TRP A 30 7.80 -1.43 6.91
N THR A 31 6.74 -0.63 6.73
CA THR A 31 6.63 0.30 5.60
C THR A 31 7.21 1.66 6.00
N VAL A 32 8.16 2.16 5.21
CA VAL A 32 8.87 3.42 5.50
C VAL A 32 8.12 4.61 4.92
N PHE A 33 7.73 4.56 3.64
CA PHE A 33 6.99 5.62 2.97
C PHE A 33 5.79 5.07 2.21
N ASN A 34 4.79 5.93 1.96
CA ASN A 34 3.60 5.63 1.17
C ASN A 34 3.38 6.71 0.11
N GLU A 35 3.19 6.31 -1.15
CA GLU A 35 2.84 7.18 -2.30
C GLU A 35 3.64 8.49 -2.38
N ALA A 36 4.94 8.39 -2.12
CA ALA A 36 5.91 9.49 -2.03
C ALA A 36 5.64 10.56 -0.94
N TRP A 37 4.62 10.39 -0.10
CA TRP A 37 4.34 11.30 1.01
C TRP A 37 5.49 11.36 2.00
N GLY A 38 6.10 12.53 2.09
CA GLY A 38 7.25 12.73 2.98
C GLY A 38 8.50 11.95 2.60
N GLN A 39 8.55 11.32 1.42
CA GLN A 39 9.68 10.48 1.03
C GLN A 39 10.94 11.33 0.83
N HIS A 40 11.96 11.05 1.64
CA HIS A 40 13.23 11.76 1.64
C HIS A 40 14.37 10.78 1.93
N ASP A 41 15.57 11.10 1.44
CA ASP A 41 16.79 10.33 1.66
C ASP A 41 16.58 8.80 1.57
N THR A 42 15.77 8.36 0.61
CA THR A 42 15.13 7.04 0.60
C THR A 42 16.11 5.88 0.82
N LEU A 43 17.25 5.91 0.13
CA LEU A 43 18.27 4.86 0.28
C LEU A 43 18.88 4.85 1.69
N ALA A 44 19.10 6.02 2.29
CA ALA A 44 19.62 6.13 3.65
C ALA A 44 18.56 5.71 4.68
N MET A 45 17.30 6.12 4.51
CA MET A 45 16.20 5.73 5.39
C MET A 45 15.93 4.23 5.34
N GLY A 46 15.98 3.60 4.17
CA GLY A 46 15.85 2.14 4.06
C GLY A 46 17.01 1.38 4.71
N LYS A 47 18.24 1.86 4.57
CA LYS A 47 19.41 1.29 5.28
C LYS A 47 19.28 1.46 6.79
N MET A 48 18.81 2.62 7.25
CA MET A 48 18.57 2.89 8.66
C MET A 48 17.50 1.96 9.22
N ALA A 49 16.36 1.83 8.54
CA ALA A 49 15.26 0.94 8.91
C ALA A 49 15.73 -0.52 9.04
N ALA A 50 16.41 -1.04 8.01
CA ALA A 50 16.93 -2.41 8.00
C ALA A 50 17.96 -2.66 9.11
N ALA A 51 18.81 -1.66 9.42
CA ALA A 51 19.78 -1.76 10.51
C ALA A 51 19.12 -1.67 11.89
N TYR A 52 18.03 -0.91 12.02
CA TYR A 52 17.36 -0.69 13.30
C TYR A 52 16.58 -1.92 13.76
N ASP A 53 15.94 -2.62 12.83
CA ASP A 53 15.29 -3.90 13.08
C ASP A 53 15.47 -4.89 11.93
N SER A 54 16.56 -5.66 12.02
CA SER A 54 16.88 -6.73 11.05
C SER A 54 15.97 -7.96 11.14
N THR A 55 14.97 -7.98 12.04
CA THR A 55 14.10 -9.15 12.24
C THR A 55 12.80 -9.11 11.43
N ARG A 56 12.52 -7.99 10.74
CA ARG A 56 11.35 -7.80 9.86
C ARG A 56 11.79 -7.34 8.47
N HIS A 57 10.93 -7.58 7.48
CA HIS A 57 11.16 -7.09 6.13
C HIS A 57 10.88 -5.59 6.02
N ILE A 58 11.59 -4.90 5.14
CA ILE A 58 11.42 -3.48 4.88
C ILE A 58 10.72 -3.28 3.54
N ASN A 59 9.56 -2.63 3.57
CA ASN A 59 8.93 -2.01 2.40
C ASN A 59 9.32 -0.53 2.38
N ILE A 60 10.29 -0.18 1.53
CA ILE A 60 10.84 1.17 1.54
C ILE A 60 9.84 2.23 1.05
N ALA A 61 8.94 1.85 0.14
CA ALA A 61 8.06 2.79 -0.52
C ALA A 61 6.86 2.03 -1.11
N SER A 62 5.75 2.02 -0.37
CA SER A 62 4.45 1.59 -0.87
C SER A 62 3.95 2.61 -1.89
N GLY A 63 3.35 2.18 -3.01
CA GLY A 63 2.74 3.13 -3.97
C GLY A 63 3.51 3.42 -5.26
N GLY A 64 4.54 2.64 -5.61
CA GLY A 64 5.20 2.70 -6.93
C GLY A 64 6.36 3.70 -7.06
N ASN A 65 6.62 4.51 -6.03
CA ASN A 65 7.78 5.40 -5.87
C ASN A 65 9.02 4.66 -5.33
N PHE A 66 9.29 3.49 -5.91
CA PHE A 66 10.31 2.55 -5.44
C PHE A 66 11.75 3.04 -5.67
N TRP A 67 12.60 2.70 -4.70
CA TRP A 67 14.06 2.80 -4.74
C TRP A 67 14.67 1.49 -4.28
N GLU A 68 15.84 1.12 -4.80
CA GLU A 68 16.52 -0.15 -4.53
C GLU A 68 17.10 -0.22 -3.10
N SER A 69 16.21 -0.36 -2.11
CA SER A 69 16.52 -0.48 -0.68
C SER A 69 15.40 -1.24 0.04
N GLY A 70 15.75 -1.98 1.10
CA GLY A 70 14.82 -2.90 1.76
C GLY A 70 14.63 -4.20 0.98
N ASP A 71 13.47 -4.84 1.15
CA ASP A 71 13.19 -6.20 0.65
C ASP A 71 12.04 -6.24 -0.36
N ILE A 72 11.12 -5.27 -0.27
CA ILE A 72 9.85 -5.27 -1.00
C ILE A 72 9.82 -4.13 -2.02
N ALA A 73 9.45 -4.47 -3.26
CA ALA A 73 9.03 -3.54 -4.28
C ALA A 73 7.49 -3.54 -4.35
N ASP A 74 6.91 -2.39 -4.05
CA ASP A 74 5.48 -2.21 -3.88
C ASP A 74 4.92 -1.22 -4.91
N ALA A 75 3.80 -1.56 -5.54
CA ALA A 75 3.06 -0.68 -6.43
C ALA A 75 1.56 -0.69 -6.12
N HIS A 76 0.94 0.48 -6.19
CA HIS A 76 -0.51 0.61 -6.12
C HIS A 76 -1.08 0.69 -7.53
N THR A 77 -2.22 0.07 -7.78
CA THR A 77 -2.95 0.23 -9.05
C THR A 77 -4.43 0.10 -8.81
N TYR A 78 -5.18 1.09 -9.28
CA TYR A 78 -6.61 1.19 -9.07
C TYR A 78 -7.40 1.25 -10.38
N PRO A 79 -8.62 0.68 -10.42
CA PRO A 79 -9.24 -0.14 -9.37
C PRO A 79 -8.79 -1.61 -9.43
N HIS A 80 -8.22 -2.06 -10.55
CA HIS A 80 -7.75 -3.42 -10.73
C HIS A 80 -6.26 -3.53 -10.38
N PRO A 81 -5.82 -4.64 -9.79
CA PRO A 81 -4.42 -4.81 -9.40
C PRO A 81 -3.52 -4.82 -10.64
N GLY A 82 -2.33 -4.25 -10.48
CA GLY A 82 -1.33 -4.13 -11.53
C GLY A 82 0.06 -4.00 -10.93
N PHE A 83 1.08 -4.37 -11.71
CA PHE A 83 2.48 -4.25 -11.27
C PHE A 83 3.41 -4.00 -12.46
N PRO A 84 4.41 -3.11 -12.34
CA PRO A 84 5.35 -2.79 -13.42
C PRO A 84 6.43 -3.89 -13.58
N LEU A 85 6.03 -5.08 -14.06
CA LEU A 85 6.89 -6.27 -14.17
C LEU A 85 8.16 -6.09 -15.05
N LYS A 86 8.22 -5.02 -15.85
CA LYS A 86 9.37 -4.71 -16.72
C LYS A 86 10.37 -3.75 -16.08
N ASP A 87 10.13 -3.26 -14.86
CA ASP A 87 11.09 -2.41 -14.16
C ASP A 87 12.22 -3.28 -13.58
N GLU A 88 13.39 -3.23 -14.21
CA GLU A 88 14.55 -4.04 -13.82
C GLU A 88 15.03 -3.74 -12.39
N ARG A 89 14.75 -2.54 -11.84
CA ARG A 89 15.09 -2.18 -10.45
C ARG A 89 14.40 -3.10 -9.44
N MET A 90 13.24 -3.63 -9.79
CA MET A 90 12.40 -4.47 -8.92
C MET A 90 12.67 -5.97 -9.10
N LYS A 91 13.59 -6.34 -9.99
CA LYS A 91 13.82 -7.73 -10.41
C LYS A 91 14.10 -8.67 -9.24
N ASN A 92 14.99 -8.23 -8.34
CA ASN A 92 15.50 -9.01 -7.20
C ASN A 92 14.76 -8.73 -5.88
N TYR A 93 13.59 -8.08 -5.94
CA TYR A 93 12.79 -7.73 -4.77
C TYR A 93 11.51 -8.57 -4.73
N VAL A 94 10.94 -8.72 -3.53
CA VAL A 94 9.60 -9.28 -3.34
C VAL A 94 8.60 -8.29 -3.93
N LYS A 95 7.79 -8.72 -4.91
CA LYS A 95 6.88 -7.83 -5.65
C LYS A 95 5.49 -7.90 -5.04
N VAL A 96 4.94 -6.76 -4.63
CA VAL A 96 3.65 -6.65 -3.94
C VAL A 96 2.76 -5.61 -4.62
N VAL A 97 1.49 -5.95 -4.82
CA VAL A 97 0.47 -4.94 -5.15
C VAL A 97 -0.02 -4.36 -3.82
N GLY A 98 0.61 -3.28 -3.36
CA GLY A 98 0.41 -2.73 -2.02
C GLY A 98 -0.97 -2.20 -1.78
N GLU A 99 -1.66 -1.76 -2.83
CA GLU A 99 -3.08 -1.42 -2.81
C GLU A 99 -3.72 -1.64 -4.18
N PHE A 100 -4.94 -2.16 -4.17
CA PHE A 100 -5.85 -2.23 -5.32
C PHE A 100 -7.30 -2.32 -4.83
N GLY A 101 -8.27 -2.30 -5.75
CA GLY A 101 -9.67 -2.50 -5.40
C GLY A 101 -10.37 -1.17 -5.13
N GLY A 102 -11.03 -1.09 -3.98
CA GLY A 102 -11.81 0.09 -3.59
C GLY A 102 -13.09 0.26 -4.41
N HIS A 103 -13.70 -0.85 -4.85
CA HIS A 103 -14.99 -0.82 -5.53
C HIS A 103 -16.08 -0.46 -4.52
N GLY A 104 -16.51 0.80 -4.50
CA GLY A 104 -17.54 1.27 -3.58
C GLY A 104 -18.94 0.80 -3.89
N TRP A 105 -19.74 0.51 -2.87
CA TRP A 105 -21.18 0.21 -3.00
C TRP A 105 -21.99 0.92 -1.91
N PRO A 106 -22.71 2.02 -2.22
CA PRO A 106 -23.42 2.79 -1.22
C PRO A 106 -24.64 2.01 -0.72
N VAL A 107 -24.59 1.52 0.52
CA VAL A 107 -25.72 0.82 1.14
C VAL A 107 -26.60 1.84 1.90
N PRO A 108 -27.89 1.97 1.56
CA PRO A 108 -28.80 2.88 2.26
C PRO A 108 -28.85 2.61 3.77
N GLY A 109 -28.71 3.67 4.57
CA GLY A 109 -28.67 3.57 6.04
C GLY A 109 -27.29 3.29 6.63
N HIS A 110 -26.28 3.01 5.79
CA HIS A 110 -24.90 2.72 6.18
C HIS A 110 -23.90 3.76 5.63
N ILE A 111 -24.37 4.95 5.27
CA ILE A 111 -23.54 6.03 4.73
C ILE A 111 -23.31 7.07 5.82
N TRP A 112 -22.05 7.46 6.05
CA TRP A 112 -21.64 8.45 7.05
C TRP A 112 -22.39 9.78 6.92
N ASN A 113 -22.29 10.42 5.75
CA ASN A 113 -22.98 11.67 5.45
C ASN A 113 -23.69 11.56 4.10
N LYS A 114 -25.02 11.63 4.12
CA LYS A 114 -25.87 11.56 2.92
C LYS A 114 -25.73 12.76 2.00
N GLU A 115 -25.20 13.87 2.50
CA GLU A 115 -24.95 15.09 1.73
C GLU A 115 -23.59 15.05 1.01
N THR A 116 -22.68 14.20 1.47
CA THR A 116 -21.39 14.00 0.82
C THR A 116 -21.57 13.15 -0.44
N LYS A 117 -20.89 13.54 -1.53
CA LYS A 117 -20.85 12.73 -2.74
C LYS A 117 -19.97 11.50 -2.51
N ASN A 118 -20.59 10.34 -2.35
CA ASN A 118 -19.88 9.08 -2.25
C ASN A 118 -19.15 8.73 -3.56
N TRP A 119 -18.00 8.10 -3.44
CA TRP A 119 -17.22 7.61 -4.57
C TRP A 119 -16.43 6.38 -4.16
N GLY A 120 -16.04 5.59 -5.15
CA GLY A 120 -15.08 4.51 -5.01
C GLY A 120 -14.18 4.48 -6.24
N TYR A 121 -13.09 3.72 -6.18
CA TYR A 121 -12.14 3.60 -7.28
C TYR A 121 -12.80 2.95 -8.49
N GLY A 122 -12.60 3.53 -9.67
CA GLY A 122 -13.31 3.12 -10.89
C GLY A 122 -14.78 3.59 -10.95
N GLY A 123 -15.21 4.46 -10.03
CA GLY A 123 -16.56 5.00 -9.95
C GLY A 123 -17.58 4.01 -9.38
N LEU A 124 -18.73 4.52 -8.95
CA LEU A 124 -19.77 3.68 -8.35
C LEU A 124 -20.44 2.77 -9.39
N PRO A 125 -20.61 1.48 -9.09
CA PRO A 125 -21.35 0.56 -9.93
C PRO A 125 -22.85 0.91 -9.92
N LYS A 126 -23.54 0.59 -11.00
CA LYS A 126 -24.97 0.86 -11.19
C LYS A 126 -25.85 -0.19 -10.51
N THR A 127 -25.33 -1.41 -10.33
CA THR A 127 -26.05 -2.53 -9.71
C THR A 127 -25.12 -3.30 -8.75
N PHE A 128 -25.73 -4.05 -7.84
CA PHE A 128 -24.99 -4.92 -6.93
C PHE A 128 -24.29 -6.06 -7.70
N GLU A 129 -24.89 -6.53 -8.78
CA GLU A 129 -24.29 -7.51 -9.71
C GLU A 129 -23.02 -6.98 -10.36
N GLU A 130 -23.05 -5.73 -10.83
CA GLU A 130 -21.87 -5.07 -11.39
C GLU A 130 -20.77 -4.91 -10.33
N TRP A 131 -21.13 -4.54 -9.10
CA TRP A 131 -20.17 -4.47 -8.00
C TRP A 131 -19.49 -5.83 -7.75
N LYS A 132 -20.28 -6.92 -7.64
CA LYS A 132 -19.77 -8.29 -7.46
C LYS A 132 -18.84 -8.71 -8.60
N GLU A 133 -19.19 -8.38 -9.83
CA GLU A 133 -18.39 -8.70 -11.02
C GLU A 133 -17.06 -7.95 -10.99
N ARG A 134 -17.07 -6.64 -10.69
CA ARG A 134 -15.87 -5.80 -10.58
C ARG A 134 -14.91 -6.31 -9.51
N TYR A 135 -15.44 -6.67 -8.33
CA TYR A 135 -14.65 -7.28 -7.25
C TYR A 135 -14.03 -8.60 -7.70
N SER A 136 -14.85 -9.52 -8.22
CA SER A 136 -14.40 -10.86 -8.66
C SER A 136 -13.31 -10.74 -9.73
N ARG A 137 -13.50 -9.84 -10.71
CA ARG A 137 -12.52 -9.54 -11.74
C ARG A 137 -11.20 -9.04 -11.17
N SER A 138 -11.20 -8.16 -10.17
CA SER A 138 -9.96 -7.73 -9.51
C SER A 138 -9.22 -8.90 -8.87
N ILE A 139 -9.94 -9.81 -8.22
CA ILE A 139 -9.35 -11.00 -7.59
C ILE A 139 -8.78 -11.97 -8.64
N ASP A 140 -9.47 -12.18 -9.76
CA ASP A 140 -8.98 -13.02 -10.86
C ASP A 140 -7.68 -12.44 -11.46
N ILE A 141 -7.63 -11.13 -11.69
CA ILE A 141 -6.41 -10.44 -12.17
C ILE A 141 -5.26 -10.60 -11.16
N LEU A 142 -5.53 -10.51 -9.85
CA LEU A 142 -4.51 -10.77 -8.83
C LEU A 142 -4.01 -12.23 -8.90
N GLY A 143 -4.92 -13.18 -9.14
CA GLY A 143 -4.59 -14.59 -9.39
C GLY A 143 -3.64 -14.76 -10.59
N ASP A 144 -3.88 -14.07 -11.69
CA ASP A 144 -3.00 -14.06 -12.86
C ASP A 144 -1.64 -13.40 -12.57
N LEU A 145 -1.63 -12.33 -11.77
CA LEU A 145 -0.40 -11.64 -11.36
C LEU A 145 0.47 -12.53 -10.46
N ARG A 146 -0.14 -13.36 -9.60
CA ARG A 146 0.59 -14.36 -8.80
C ARG A 146 1.39 -15.31 -9.69
N LEU A 147 0.82 -15.75 -10.81
CA LEU A 147 1.54 -16.61 -11.79
C LEU A 147 2.73 -15.90 -12.45
N LYS A 148 2.79 -14.57 -12.37
CA LYS A 148 3.88 -13.72 -12.89
C LYS A 148 4.88 -13.31 -11.81
N GLY A 149 4.80 -13.88 -10.61
CA GLY A 149 5.74 -13.65 -9.52
C GLY A 149 5.35 -12.55 -8.54
N ILE A 150 4.10 -12.07 -8.58
CA ILE A 150 3.57 -11.22 -7.50
C ILE A 150 3.32 -12.07 -6.27
N SER A 151 3.84 -11.63 -5.13
CA SER A 151 3.85 -12.39 -3.87
C SER A 151 2.67 -12.06 -2.96
N ALA A 152 2.11 -10.85 -3.07
CA ALA A 152 0.95 -10.43 -2.28
C ALA A 152 0.16 -9.33 -3.00
N GLY A 153 -1.09 -9.13 -2.55
CA GLY A 153 -1.94 -8.01 -2.91
C GLY A 153 -2.80 -7.59 -1.73
N VAL A 154 -2.95 -6.29 -1.49
CA VAL A 154 -3.83 -5.76 -0.43
C VAL A 154 -5.02 -5.05 -1.07
N TYR A 155 -6.22 -5.50 -0.73
CA TYR A 155 -7.46 -4.87 -1.19
C TYR A 155 -7.75 -3.66 -0.29
N THR A 156 -7.75 -2.46 -0.86
CA THR A 156 -8.26 -1.27 -0.19
C THR A 156 -9.80 -1.27 -0.30
N GLN A 157 -10.56 -0.92 0.71
CA GLN A 157 -10.19 -0.61 2.09
C GLN A 157 -11.06 -1.47 3.04
N THR A 158 -10.69 -1.53 4.32
CA THR A 158 -11.44 -2.35 5.30
C THR A 158 -12.78 -1.71 5.68
N SER A 159 -12.87 -0.39 5.62
CA SER A 159 -14.06 0.38 5.97
C SER A 159 -14.14 1.65 5.14
N ASP A 160 -15.36 2.12 4.89
CA ASP A 160 -15.65 3.44 4.33
C ASP A 160 -14.98 4.57 5.14
N VAL A 161 -14.43 5.56 4.44
CA VAL A 161 -13.81 6.77 5.01
C VAL A 161 -14.52 7.99 4.45
N GLU A 162 -15.40 8.57 5.27
CA GLU A 162 -16.19 9.75 4.93
C GLU A 162 -17.03 9.59 3.65
N GLY A 163 -16.53 10.06 2.50
CA GLY A 163 -17.17 9.92 1.19
C GLY A 163 -16.49 8.90 0.27
N GLU A 164 -15.33 8.38 0.65
CA GLU A 164 -14.70 7.25 -0.02
C GLU A 164 -15.30 5.96 0.56
N ILE A 165 -15.98 5.20 -0.28
CA ILE A 165 -16.66 3.95 0.08
C ILE A 165 -16.19 2.81 -0.81
#